data_AF-A0A5N8ABN9-F1
#
_entry.id   AF-A0A5N8ABN9-F1
#
_cell.length_a   1.000
_cell.length_b   1.000
_cell.length_c   1.000
_cell.angle_alpha   90.00
_cell.angle_beta   90.00
_cell.angle_gamma   90.00
#
_symmetry.space_group_name_H-M   'P 1'
#
loop_
_entity.id
_entity.type
_entity.pdbx_description
1 polymer ?
#
loop_
_entity_poly.entity_id
_entity_poly.type
_entity_poly.pdbx_seq_one_letter_code
_entity_poly.pdbx_strand_id
1 'polypeptide(L)'
;MEAGVITAEDFEKAKQDLLFRPKQRSFTPLSPSTTKPDPDNEAAWAILPLQRYADFEGRSCRQEFWAYFMMQFLIVMVSFALMGLSFIDSPFFSAIWMTLLVLAVAATIVPNIAVQVRRFHDQDKSGWFVLLNLIPYLGWIIVLIFMMLEGTKGDNRFGPDPLEDQA
;
A
#
# COMPACT_ATOMS: atom_id res chain seq x y z
N MET A 1 -27.17 34.50 -34.00
CA MET A 1 -25.78 34.23 -33.56
C MET A 1 -25.61 34.91 -32.21
N GLU A 2 -26.10 34.32 -31.13
CA GLU A 2 -25.88 34.83 -29.77
C GLU A 2 -25.47 33.64 -28.90
N ALA A 3 -24.22 33.22 -29.03
CA ALA A 3 -23.63 32.17 -28.21
C ALA A 3 -22.26 32.70 -27.76
N GLY A 4 -22.19 33.27 -26.56
CA GLY A 4 -20.92 33.80 -26.05
C GLY A 4 -20.99 34.63 -24.76
N VAL A 5 -22.17 35.08 -24.31
CA VAL A 5 -22.29 35.81 -23.05
C VAL A 5 -22.52 34.81 -21.92
N ILE A 6 -21.49 34.58 -21.12
CA ILE A 6 -21.57 33.80 -19.88
C ILE A 6 -22.49 34.57 -18.94
N THR A 7 -23.57 33.94 -18.46
CA THR A 7 -24.48 34.63 -17.52
C THR A 7 -23.78 34.83 -16.17
N ALA A 8 -24.19 35.83 -15.40
CA ALA A 8 -23.62 36.07 -14.07
C ALA A 8 -23.79 34.86 -13.14
N GLU A 9 -24.86 34.10 -13.33
CA GLU A 9 -25.12 32.85 -12.62
C GLU A 9 -24.12 31.76 -13.02
N ASP A 10 -23.84 31.60 -14.32
CA ASP A 10 -22.84 30.65 -14.82
C ASP A 10 -21.43 31.00 -14.32
N PHE A 11 -21.10 32.30 -14.23
CA PHE A 11 -19.81 32.76 -13.71
C PHE A 11 -19.65 32.47 -12.22
N GLU A 12 -20.65 32.79 -11.39
CA GLU A 12 -20.57 32.50 -9.95
C GLU A 12 -20.59 30.99 -9.66
N LYS A 13 -21.32 30.21 -10.48
CA LYS A 13 -21.28 28.74 -10.41
C LYS A 13 -19.90 28.19 -10.79
N ALA A 14 -19.28 28.69 -11.86
CA ALA A 14 -17.94 28.29 -12.27
C ALA A 14 -16.87 28.71 -11.24
N LYS A 15 -17.02 29.88 -10.62
CA LYS A 15 -16.15 30.37 -9.55
C LYS A 15 -16.32 29.53 -8.28
N GLN A 16 -17.54 29.18 -7.90
CA GLN A 16 -17.78 28.25 -6.79
C GLN A 16 -17.19 26.87 -7.08
N ASP A 17 -17.35 26.35 -8.30
CA ASP A 17 -16.73 25.09 -8.71
C ASP A 17 -15.20 25.21 -8.65
N LEU A 18 -14.59 26.26 -9.20
CA LEU A 18 -13.14 26.44 -9.14
C LEU A 18 -12.57 26.59 -7.73
N LEU A 19 -13.28 27.28 -6.83
CA LEU A 19 -12.82 27.56 -5.47
C LEU A 19 -13.09 26.41 -4.49
N PHE A 20 -14.19 25.68 -4.67
CA PHE A 20 -14.67 24.69 -3.72
C PHE A 20 -14.72 23.27 -4.27
N ARG A 21 -14.42 23.03 -5.55
CA ARG A 21 -14.30 21.67 -6.08
C ARG A 21 -13.15 20.98 -5.36
N PRO A 22 -13.41 19.89 -4.63
CA PRO A 22 -12.34 19.08 -4.11
C PRO A 22 -11.49 18.67 -5.31
N LYS A 23 -10.17 18.87 -5.22
CA LYS A 23 -9.23 18.46 -6.25
C LYS A 23 -9.16 16.94 -6.24
N GLN A 24 -10.21 16.28 -6.74
CA GLN A 24 -10.19 14.88 -7.09
C GLN A 24 -9.20 14.79 -8.24
N ARG A 25 -7.94 14.44 -7.90
CA ARG A 25 -6.99 14.00 -8.92
C ARG A 25 -7.66 12.80 -9.57
N SER A 26 -8.08 12.95 -10.82
CA SER A 26 -8.64 11.86 -11.61
C SER A 26 -7.57 10.79 -11.70
N PHE A 27 -7.74 9.76 -10.87
CA PHE A 27 -6.84 8.64 -10.76
C PHE A 27 -6.98 7.80 -12.02
N THR A 28 -5.88 7.65 -12.76
CA THR A 28 -5.78 6.61 -13.76
C THR A 28 -5.00 5.46 -13.11
N PRO A 29 -5.65 4.36 -12.71
CA PRO A 29 -4.92 3.21 -12.22
C PRO A 29 -3.93 2.76 -13.29
N LEU A 30 -2.65 2.69 -12.94
CA LEU A 30 -1.61 2.16 -13.82
C LEU A 30 -1.77 0.64 -14.09
N SER A 31 -2.73 -0.03 -13.43
CA SER A 31 -3.01 -1.45 -13.61
C SER A 31 -4.52 -1.73 -13.76
N PRO A 32 -4.96 -2.43 -14.83
CA PRO A 32 -6.36 -2.75 -15.09
C PRO A 32 -6.94 -3.86 -14.19
N SER A 33 -6.16 -4.44 -13.26
CA SER A 33 -6.59 -5.58 -12.42
C SER A 33 -6.88 -5.24 -10.95
N THR A 34 -7.04 -3.97 -10.58
CA THR A 34 -7.32 -3.56 -9.19
C THR A 34 -8.78 -3.81 -8.78
N THR A 35 -9.35 -4.94 -9.15
CA THR A 35 -10.57 -5.44 -8.49
C THR A 35 -10.17 -5.85 -7.07
N LYS A 36 -10.81 -5.22 -6.09
CA LYS A 36 -10.70 -5.57 -4.67
C LYS A 36 -10.81 -7.10 -4.52
N PRO A 37 -9.85 -7.77 -3.85
CA PRO A 37 -9.95 -9.20 -3.63
C PRO A 37 -11.22 -9.56 -2.86
N ASP A 38 -11.74 -10.76 -3.12
CA ASP A 38 -12.83 -11.33 -2.31
C ASP A 38 -12.38 -11.35 -0.83
N PRO A 39 -13.20 -10.86 0.13
CA PRO A 39 -12.85 -10.89 1.54
C PRO A 39 -12.44 -12.27 2.08
N ASP A 40 -12.93 -13.37 1.50
CA ASP A 40 -12.58 -14.74 1.89
C ASP A 40 -11.23 -15.23 1.32
N ASN A 41 -10.69 -14.55 0.32
CA ASN A 41 -9.46 -14.95 -0.38
C ASN A 41 -8.21 -14.27 0.21
N GLU A 42 -7.76 -14.77 1.36
CA GLU A 42 -6.57 -14.26 2.06
C GLU A 42 -5.30 -14.24 1.19
N ALA A 43 -5.14 -15.22 0.29
CA ALA A 43 -3.98 -15.30 -0.59
C ALA A 43 -3.95 -14.14 -1.60
N ALA A 44 -5.11 -13.76 -2.14
CA ALA A 44 -5.20 -12.62 -3.04
C ALA A 44 -4.84 -11.30 -2.33
N TRP A 45 -5.23 -11.14 -1.07
CA TRP A 45 -4.80 -9.99 -0.25
C TRP A 45 -3.30 -9.93 -0.05
N ALA A 46 -2.65 -11.09 0.16
CA ALA A 46 -1.20 -11.15 0.31
C ALA A 46 -0.42 -10.83 -0.98
N ILE A 47 -0.98 -11.15 -2.14
CA ILE A 47 -0.34 -10.92 -3.45
C ILE A 47 -0.60 -9.49 -3.96
N LEU A 48 -1.67 -8.83 -3.50
CA LEU A 48 -2.07 -7.50 -3.97
C LEU A 48 -0.96 -6.44 -3.90
N PRO A 49 -0.15 -6.33 -2.82
CA PRO A 49 0.97 -5.39 -2.78
C PRO A 49 2.07 -5.67 -3.81
N LEU A 50 2.26 -6.94 -4.21
CA LEU A 50 3.22 -7.32 -5.24
C LEU A 50 2.72 -6.93 -6.65
N GLN A 51 1.40 -6.96 -6.88
CA GLN A 51 0.80 -6.43 -8.12
C GLN A 51 0.92 -4.90 -8.18
N ARG A 52 0.86 -4.24 -7.03
CA ARG A 52 1.01 -2.78 -6.84
C ARG A 52 2.43 -2.42 -6.39
N TYR A 53 3.42 -3.00 -7.06
CA TYR A 53 4.83 -3.03 -6.62
C TYR A 53 5.41 -1.67 -6.24
N ALA A 54 5.27 -0.66 -7.11
CA ALA A 54 5.80 0.69 -6.91
C ALA A 54 4.68 1.75 -6.93
N ASP A 55 3.46 1.34 -6.55
CA ASP A 55 2.32 2.25 -6.46
C ASP A 55 2.20 2.82 -5.04
N PHE A 56 2.53 4.10 -4.92
CA PHE A 56 2.48 4.87 -3.67
C PHE A 56 1.19 5.66 -3.52
N GLU A 57 0.30 5.63 -4.51
CA GLU A 57 -0.94 6.39 -4.50
C GLU A 57 -2.11 5.55 -3.99
N GLY A 58 -3.16 6.23 -3.55
CA GLY A 58 -4.34 5.59 -2.99
C GLY A 58 -4.15 5.12 -1.55
N ARG A 59 -5.04 4.20 -1.15
CA ARG A 59 -5.18 3.68 0.20
C ARG A 59 -5.02 2.17 0.22
N SER A 60 -4.57 1.66 1.36
CA SER A 60 -4.48 0.22 1.64
C SER A 60 -5.18 -0.07 2.95
N CYS A 61 -6.00 -1.12 2.98
CA CYS A 61 -6.69 -1.55 4.18
C CYS A 61 -5.75 -2.36 5.10
N ARG A 62 -6.18 -2.58 6.35
CA ARG A 62 -5.46 -3.43 7.32
C ARG A 62 -5.22 -4.85 6.79
N GLN A 63 -6.22 -5.43 6.13
CA GLN A 63 -6.18 -6.81 5.63
C GLN A 63 -5.09 -6.99 4.56
N GLU A 64 -4.97 -6.06 3.61
CA GLU A 64 -3.90 -6.04 2.61
C GLU A 64 -2.51 -6.03 3.26
N PHE A 65 -2.31 -5.14 4.24
CA PHE A 65 -1.03 -5.01 4.93
C PHE A 65 -0.66 -6.30 5.71
N TRP A 66 -1.58 -6.79 6.54
CA TRP A 66 -1.32 -7.92 7.42
C TRP A 66 -1.21 -9.24 6.67
N ALA A 67 -2.01 -9.48 5.63
CA ALA A 67 -1.89 -10.67 4.80
C ALA A 67 -0.52 -10.70 4.10
N TYR A 68 -0.08 -9.58 3.54
CA TYR A 68 1.23 -9.46 2.91
C TYR A 68 2.39 -9.63 3.90
N PHE A 69 2.30 -9.02 5.09
CA PHE A 69 3.30 -9.15 6.15
C PHE A 69 3.42 -10.61 6.63
N MET A 70 2.29 -11.28 6.87
CA MET A 70 2.28 -12.68 7.32
C MET A 70 2.80 -13.63 6.24
N MET A 71 2.46 -13.41 4.97
CA MET A 71 3.02 -14.18 3.86
C MET A 71 4.55 -14.06 3.82
N GLN A 72 5.10 -12.83 3.89
CA GLN A 72 6.54 -12.63 3.92
C GLN A 72 7.19 -13.30 5.13
N PHE A 73 6.58 -13.15 6.32
CA PHE A 73 7.07 -13.79 7.54
C PHE A 73 7.14 -15.32 7.39
N LEU A 74 6.08 -15.95 6.86
CA LEU A 74 6.05 -17.39 6.63
C LEU A 74 7.09 -17.85 5.60
N ILE A 75 7.24 -17.14 4.48
CA ILE A 75 8.25 -17.45 3.45
C ILE A 75 9.66 -17.43 4.04
N VAL A 76 9.98 -16.40 4.83
CA VAL A 76 11.30 -16.26 5.47
C VAL A 76 11.50 -17.37 6.50
N MET A 77 10.52 -17.64 7.36
CA MET A 77 10.59 -18.71 8.36
C MET A 77 10.80 -20.08 7.73
N VAL A 78 10.04 -20.42 6.69
CA VAL A 78 10.20 -21.67 5.95
C VAL A 78 11.56 -21.74 5.28
N SER A 79 12.03 -20.65 4.68
CA SER A 79 13.35 -20.59 4.04
C SER A 79 14.49 -20.86 5.03
N PHE A 80 14.41 -20.31 6.24
CA PHE A 80 15.39 -20.58 7.31
C PHE A 80 15.27 -22.00 7.88
N ALA A 81 14.05 -22.51 8.07
CA ALA A 81 13.84 -23.88 8.53
C ALA A 81 14.41 -24.90 7.54
N LEU A 82 14.11 -24.73 6.24
CA LEU A 82 14.69 -25.55 5.17
C LEU A 82 16.21 -25.41 5.11
N MET A 83 16.75 -24.21 5.32
CA MET A 83 18.20 -24.03 5.40
C MET A 83 18.82 -24.85 6.54
N GLY A 84 18.20 -24.85 7.72
CA GLY A 84 18.66 -25.61 8.88
C GLY A 84 18.52 -27.13 8.72
N LEU A 85 17.53 -27.59 7.95
CA LEU A 85 17.27 -29.02 7.72
C LEU A 85 18.07 -29.60 6.54
N SER A 86 18.39 -28.80 5.52
CA SER A 86 18.76 -29.32 4.19
C SER A 86 20.16 -28.95 3.70
N PHE A 87 21.01 -28.26 4.50
CA PHE A 87 22.25 -27.69 3.97
C PHE A 87 23.51 -27.88 4.85
N ILE A 88 23.62 -28.98 5.59
CA ILE A 88 24.87 -29.37 6.25
C ILE A 88 25.87 -29.98 5.26
N ASP A 89 25.40 -30.59 4.16
CA ASP A 89 26.24 -31.48 3.33
C ASP A 89 26.99 -30.77 2.18
N SER A 90 26.65 -29.52 1.83
CA SER A 90 27.35 -28.76 0.78
C SER A 90 27.36 -27.25 1.02
N PRO A 91 28.53 -26.67 1.36
CA PRO A 91 28.70 -25.23 1.54
C PRO A 91 28.43 -24.39 0.28
N PHE A 92 28.51 -24.98 -0.91
CA PHE A 92 28.27 -24.27 -2.16
C PHE A 92 26.79 -23.97 -2.37
N PHE A 93 25.93 -24.96 -2.17
CA PHE A 93 24.49 -24.77 -2.34
C PHE A 93 23.89 -23.87 -1.26
N SER A 94 24.41 -23.93 -0.03
CA SER A 94 23.99 -23.04 1.05
C SER A 94 24.30 -21.57 0.75
N ALA A 95 25.47 -21.29 0.17
CA ALA A 95 25.85 -19.94 -0.25
C ALA A 95 24.94 -19.41 -1.38
N ILE A 96 24.60 -20.24 -2.37
CA ILE A 96 23.65 -19.87 -3.44
C ILE A 96 22.28 -19.57 -2.84
N TRP A 97 21.75 -20.46 -1.99
CA TRP A 97 20.46 -20.28 -1.36
C TRP A 97 20.38 -18.97 -0.55
N MET A 98 21.39 -18.69 0.26
CA MET A 98 21.50 -17.44 1.02
C MET A 98 21.54 -16.23 0.11
N THR A 99 22.27 -16.30 -1.00
CA THR A 99 22.33 -15.20 -1.98
C THR A 99 20.95 -14.94 -2.58
N LEU A 100 20.23 -15.98 -2.99
CA LEU A 100 18.87 -15.85 -3.53
C LEU A 100 17.90 -15.28 -2.50
N LEU A 101 17.98 -15.72 -1.25
CA LEU A 101 17.14 -15.22 -0.17
C LEU A 101 17.38 -13.71 0.07
N VAL A 102 18.65 -13.28 0.10
CA VAL A 102 19.00 -11.86 0.24
C VAL A 102 18.44 -11.03 -0.93
N LEU A 103 18.58 -11.52 -2.16
CA LEU A 103 18.04 -10.85 -3.34
C LEU A 103 16.50 -10.77 -3.31
N ALA A 104 15.83 -11.83 -2.87
CA ALA A 104 14.38 -11.86 -2.72
C ALA A 104 13.91 -10.84 -1.67
N VAL A 105 14.58 -10.77 -0.51
CA VAL A 105 14.29 -9.77 0.53
C VAL A 105 14.56 -8.35 0.02
N ALA A 106 15.65 -8.13 -0.73
CA ALA A 106 15.93 -6.83 -1.33
C ALA A 106 14.82 -6.42 -2.32
N ALA A 107 14.30 -7.35 -3.11
CA ALA A 107 13.22 -7.10 -4.06
C ALA A 107 11.89 -6.74 -3.36
N THR A 108 11.65 -7.14 -2.10
CA THR A 108 10.43 -6.76 -1.38
C THR A 108 10.53 -5.41 -0.67
N ILE A 109 11.69 -4.74 -0.67
CA ILE A 109 11.85 -3.43 0.00
C ILE A 109 10.88 -2.39 -0.60
N VAL A 110 10.80 -2.30 -1.93
CA VAL A 110 9.93 -1.35 -2.62
C VAL A 110 8.45 -1.55 -2.29
N PRO A 111 7.86 -2.75 -2.45
CA PRO A 111 6.46 -2.97 -2.10
C PRO A 111 6.18 -2.81 -0.60
N ASN A 112 7.14 -3.13 0.29
CA ASN A 112 7.01 -2.86 1.73
C ASN A 112 6.90 -1.36 2.04
N ILE A 113 7.66 -0.51 1.35
CA ILE A 113 7.55 0.94 1.49
C ILE A 113 6.23 1.42 0.89
N ALA A 114 5.87 0.93 -0.30
CA ALA A 114 4.65 1.31 -1.00
C ALA A 114 3.39 1.04 -0.17
N VAL A 115 3.25 -0.17 0.40
CA VAL A 115 2.10 -0.52 1.23
C VAL A 115 2.05 0.29 2.54
N GLN A 116 3.20 0.59 3.15
CA GLN A 116 3.24 1.44 4.35
C GLN A 116 2.81 2.88 4.03
N VAL A 117 3.27 3.45 2.91
CA VAL A 117 2.82 4.77 2.45
C VAL A 117 1.30 4.78 2.27
N ARG A 118 0.74 3.78 1.58
CA ARG A 118 -0.70 3.64 1.36
C ARG A 118 -1.50 3.44 2.66
N ARG A 119 -0.91 2.78 3.67
CA ARG A 119 -1.50 2.67 5.02
C ARG A 119 -1.47 3.99 5.78
N PHE A 120 -0.41 4.78 5.66
CA PHE A 120 -0.40 6.13 6.24
C PHE A 120 -1.42 7.04 5.54
N HIS A 121 -1.58 6.91 4.22
CA HIS A 121 -2.63 7.59 3.47
C HIS A 121 -4.03 7.18 3.91
N ASP A 122 -4.23 5.90 4.24
CA ASP A 122 -5.49 5.40 4.80
C ASP A 122 -5.88 6.10 6.13
N GLN A 123 -4.89 6.60 6.87
CA GLN A 123 -5.07 7.33 8.13
C GLN A 123 -5.06 8.85 7.96
N ASP A 124 -5.19 9.31 6.72
CA ASP A 124 -5.05 10.72 6.34
C ASP A 124 -3.72 11.34 6.83
N LYS A 125 -2.64 10.55 6.85
CA LYS A 125 -1.26 10.99 7.13
C LYS A 125 -0.44 11.03 5.85
N SER A 126 0.68 11.75 5.88
CA SER A 126 1.61 11.82 4.74
C SER A 126 2.47 10.55 4.65
N GLY A 127 2.79 10.07 3.44
CA GLY A 127 3.72 8.95 3.24
C GLY A 127 5.12 9.12 3.86
N TRP A 128 5.52 10.36 4.17
CA TRP A 128 6.77 10.66 4.88
C TRP A 128 6.89 10.00 6.27
N PHE A 129 5.78 9.57 6.87
CA PHE A 129 5.81 8.82 8.14
C PHE A 129 6.56 7.48 8.02
N VAL A 130 6.78 6.94 6.81
CA VAL A 130 7.64 5.77 6.61
C VAL A 130 9.08 6.03 7.07
N LEU A 131 9.57 7.28 7.01
CA LEU A 131 10.91 7.64 7.50
C LEU A 131 11.08 7.42 9.00
N LEU A 132 9.99 7.26 9.77
CA LEU A 132 10.08 6.88 11.18
C LEU A 132 10.81 5.55 11.35
N ASN A 133 10.77 4.64 10.38
CA ASN A 133 11.57 3.39 10.41
C ASN A 133 13.08 3.64 10.49
N LEU A 134 13.59 4.80 10.10
CA LEU A 134 15.01 5.16 10.21
C LEU A 134 15.42 5.52 11.64
N ILE A 135 14.46 5.77 12.53
CA ILE A 135 14.73 6.02 13.95
C ILE A 135 15.00 4.67 14.63
N PRO A 136 16.22 4.41 15.11
CA PRO A 136 16.54 3.13 15.72
C PRO A 136 15.72 2.91 17.00
N TYR A 137 15.40 1.64 17.28
CA TYR A 137 14.64 1.16 18.45
C TYR A 137 13.17 1.60 18.55
N LEU A 138 12.86 2.90 18.48
CA LEU A 138 11.50 3.40 18.67
C LEU A 138 10.72 3.52 17.36
N GLY A 139 11.41 3.78 16.25
CA GLY A 139 10.79 4.07 14.95
C GLY A 139 9.85 2.98 14.46
N TRP A 140 10.34 1.75 14.43
CA TRP A 140 9.56 0.59 13.98
C TRP A 140 8.37 0.29 14.91
N ILE A 141 8.48 0.57 16.22
CA ILE A 141 7.37 0.39 17.18
C ILE A 141 6.24 1.37 16.87
N ILE A 142 6.58 2.65 16.64
CA ILE A 142 5.60 3.68 16.31
C ILE A 142 4.88 3.31 15.00
N VAL A 143 5.65 2.91 13.97
CA VAL A 143 5.09 2.47 12.69
C VAL A 143 4.16 1.26 12.89
N LEU A 144 4.58 0.27 13.68
CA LEU A 144 3.77 -0.91 13.98
C LEU A 144 2.42 -0.55 14.62
N ILE A 145 2.43 0.37 15.58
CA ILE A 145 1.19 0.88 16.20
C ILE A 145 0.28 1.49 15.13
N PHE A 146 0.81 2.33 14.25
CA PHE A 146 0.03 2.88 13.13
C PHE A 146 -0.51 1.80 12.20
N MET A 147 0.24 0.73 11.94
CA MET A 147 -0.25 -0.38 11.10
C MET A 147 -1.41 -1.16 11.73
N MET A 148 -1.58 -1.10 13.06
CA MET A 148 -2.72 -1.68 13.78
C MET A 148 -3.94 -0.75 13.85
N LEU A 149 -3.75 0.57 13.80
CA LEU A 149 -4.82 1.56 13.89
C LEU A 149 -5.74 1.57 12.65
N GLU A 150 -6.94 2.11 12.83
CA GLU A 150 -7.99 2.13 11.80
C GLU A 150 -7.73 3.23 10.80
N GLY A 151 -8.17 3.01 9.56
CA GLY A 151 -8.21 4.06 8.56
C GLY A 151 -9.30 5.08 8.87
N THR A 152 -9.29 6.18 8.12
CA THR A 152 -10.40 7.15 8.13
C THR A 152 -11.63 6.58 7.45
N LYS A 153 -12.81 6.76 8.04
CA LYS A 153 -14.07 6.31 7.43
C LYS A 153 -14.49 7.25 6.29
N GLY A 154 -14.92 6.68 5.18
CA GLY A 154 -15.32 7.42 3.98
C GLY A 154 -14.15 8.05 3.22
N ASP A 155 -14.48 8.90 2.25
CA ASP A 155 -13.52 9.56 1.37
C ASP A 155 -12.49 10.40 2.14
N ASN A 156 -11.22 10.25 1.78
CA ASN A 156 -10.15 11.12 2.28
C ASN A 156 -9.35 11.73 1.10
N ARG A 157 -8.35 12.57 1.41
CA ARG A 157 -7.56 13.27 0.38
C ARG A 157 -6.78 12.35 -0.57
N PHE A 158 -6.64 11.08 -0.22
CA PHE A 158 -5.92 10.06 -0.97
C PHE A 158 -6.84 9.10 -1.73
N GLY A 159 -8.16 9.20 -1.57
CA GLY A 159 -9.14 8.41 -2.31
C GLY A 159 -10.29 7.89 -1.46
N PRO A 160 -11.22 7.15 -2.11
CA PRO A 160 -12.38 6.57 -1.45
C PRO A 160 -12.00 5.49 -0.43
N ASP A 161 -12.89 5.21 0.50
CA ASP A 161 -12.65 4.22 1.54
C ASP A 161 -12.53 2.81 0.92
N PRO A 162 -11.39 2.11 1.12
CA PRO A 162 -11.20 0.78 0.57
C PRO A 162 -12.19 -0.26 1.11
N LEU A 163 -12.94 0.03 2.18
CA LEU A 163 -13.90 -0.87 2.82
C LEU A 163 -15.37 -0.50 2.58
N GLU A 164 -15.69 0.61 1.92
CA GLU A 164 -17.08 1.12 1.81
C GLU A 164 -18.02 0.17 1.07
N ASP A 165 -17.53 -0.56 0.07
CA ASP A 165 -18.31 -1.55 -0.68
C ASP A 165 -18.62 -2.85 0.11
N GLN A 166 -18.11 -3.00 1.33
CA GLN A 166 -18.25 -4.21 2.17
C GLN A 166 -19.16 -4.02 3.40
N ALA A 167 -19.73 -2.83 3.61
CA ALA A 167 -20.57 -2.50 4.75
C ALA A 167 -22.06 -2.82 4.53
#